data_AF-A0AAW5K421-F1
#
_entry.id   AF-A0AAW5K421-F1
#
_cell.length_a   1.000
_cell.length_b   1.000
_cell.length_c   1.000
_cell.angle_alpha   90.00
_cell.angle_beta   90.00
_cell.angle_gamma   90.00
#
_symmetry.space_group_name_H-M   'P 1'
#
loop_
_entity.id
_entity.type
_entity.pdbx_description
1 polymer ?
#
loop_
_entity_poly.entity_id
_entity_poly.type
_entity_poly.pdbx_seq_one_letter_code
_entity_poly.pdbx_strand_id
1 'polypeptide(L)'
;MINEELIAEIVTRVIEKLAALENAPCAAAPETGKDAGEIKIEKRVITEKDIIAARGGGASAVCVARRAIMTDLAKEYAQAHGIVIKRC
;
A
#
# COMPACT_ATOMS: atom_id res chain seq x y z
N MET A 1 2.42 36.97 -21.34
CA MET A 1 1.57 36.35 -20.29
C MET A 1 1.40 34.84 -20.54
N ILE A 2 2.39 34.14 -21.09
CA ILE A 2 2.26 32.71 -21.44
C ILE A 2 2.44 31.80 -20.20
N ASN A 3 3.17 32.29 -19.18
CA ASN A 3 3.51 31.51 -18.00
C ASN A 3 2.31 31.28 -17.08
N GLU A 4 1.43 32.27 -16.90
CA GLU A 4 0.26 32.16 -16.02
C GLU A 4 -0.78 31.17 -16.55
N GLU A 5 -0.99 31.13 -17.86
CA GLU A 5 -1.92 30.18 -18.51
C GLU A 5 -1.40 28.74 -18.39
N LEU A 6 -0.09 28.55 -18.57
CA LEU A 6 0.55 27.24 -18.44
C LEU A 6 0.52 26.74 -16.98
N ILE A 7 0.70 27.64 -16.01
CA ILE A 7 0.61 27.32 -14.58
C ILE A 7 -0.82 26.88 -14.24
N ALA A 8 -1.83 27.59 -14.74
CA ALA A 8 -3.23 27.23 -14.50
C ALA A 8 -3.60 25.85 -15.09
N GLU A 9 -3.11 25.54 -16.30
CA GLU A 9 -3.34 24.24 -16.94
C GLU A 9 -2.66 23.09 -16.16
N ILE A 10 -1.41 23.29 -15.75
CA ILE A 10 -0.65 22.29 -15.00
C ILE A 10 -1.29 22.04 -13.62
N VAL A 11 -1.67 23.10 -12.91
CA VAL A 11 -2.30 22.99 -11.57
C VAL A 11 -3.62 22.23 -11.65
N THR A 12 -4.46 22.55 -12.66
CA THR A 12 -5.74 21.84 -12.87
C THR A 12 -5.52 20.35 -13.12
N ARG A 13 -4.58 20.00 -14.01
CA ARG A 13 -4.23 18.60 -14.29
C ARG A 13 -3.66 17.84 -13.09
N VAL A 14 -2.87 18.52 -12.26
CA VAL A 14 -2.29 17.94 -11.05
C VAL A 14 -3.37 17.69 -10.00
N ILE A 15 -4.31 18.62 -9.81
CA ILE A 15 -5.46 18.46 -8.90
C ILE A 15 -6.35 17.29 -9.34
N GLU A 16 -6.69 17.18 -10.63
CA GLU A 16 -7.47 16.05 -11.15
C GLU A 16 -6.76 14.71 -10.95
N LYS A 17 -5.44 14.64 -11.18
CA LYS A 17 -4.66 13.41 -10.97
C LYS A 17 -4.52 13.04 -9.49
N LEU A 18 -4.38 14.03 -8.60
CA LEU A 18 -4.33 13.80 -7.15
C LEU A 18 -5.68 13.29 -6.63
N ALA A 19 -6.78 13.88 -7.08
CA ALA A 19 -8.13 13.41 -6.73
C ALA A 19 -8.41 11.97 -7.22
N ALA A 20 -7.82 11.55 -8.34
CA ALA A 20 -7.94 10.17 -8.84
C ALA A 20 -7.13 9.15 -8.02
N LEU A 21 -6.09 9.59 -7.30
CA LEU A 21 -5.33 8.74 -6.37
C LEU A 21 -6.02 8.63 -4.99
N GLU A 22 -6.84 9.60 -4.62
CA GLU A 22 -7.56 9.63 -3.33
C GLU A 22 -8.91 8.90 -3.36
N ASN A 23 -9.37 8.44 -4.53
CA ASN A 23 -10.66 7.76 -4.70
C ASN A 23 -10.49 6.25 -4.97
N ALA A 24 -9.77 5.57 -4.09
CA ALA A 24 -9.92 4.12 -3.92
C ALA A 24 -10.92 3.87 -2.78
N PRO A 25 -12.21 3.64 -3.08
CA PRO A 25 -13.15 3.26 -2.05
C PRO A 25 -12.92 1.81 -1.62
N CYS A 26 -13.07 1.61 -0.31
CA CYS A 26 -13.70 0.48 0.34
C CYS A 26 -13.26 -0.94 -0.02
N ALA A 27 -12.67 -1.59 1.00
CA ALA A 27 -13.26 -2.76 1.64
C ALA A 27 -14.38 -3.48 0.86
N ALA A 28 -13.99 -4.50 0.10
CA ALA A 28 -14.81 -5.70 -0.10
C ALA A 28 -13.85 -6.82 -0.52
N ALA A 29 -13.67 -7.80 0.36
CA ALA A 29 -13.17 -9.09 -0.06
C ALA A 29 -14.12 -9.70 -1.09
N PRO A 30 -13.60 -10.34 -2.14
CA PRO A 30 -14.19 -11.55 -2.67
C PRO A 30 -13.24 -12.71 -2.40
N GLU A 31 -13.78 -13.71 -1.73
CA GLU A 31 -13.13 -14.98 -1.44
C GLU A 31 -13.13 -15.83 -2.71
N THR A 32 -12.04 -15.85 -3.48
CA THR A 32 -11.72 -16.89 -4.47
C THR A 32 -10.24 -16.74 -4.81
N GLY A 33 -9.33 -17.51 -4.24
CA GLY A 33 -9.11 -18.90 -4.60
C GLY A 33 -7.90 -19.00 -5.56
N LYS A 34 -6.79 -19.50 -5.01
CA LYS A 34 -5.52 -19.90 -5.67
C LYS A 34 -4.53 -18.79 -6.06
N ASP A 35 -3.41 -18.78 -5.31
CA ASP A 35 -2.08 -18.28 -5.70
C ASP A 35 -1.74 -16.77 -5.60
N ALA A 36 -2.41 -15.99 -4.75
CA ALA A 36 -2.01 -14.60 -4.49
C ALA A 36 -1.08 -14.47 -3.26
N GLY A 37 0.18 -14.88 -3.43
CA GLY A 37 1.36 -14.54 -2.62
C GLY A 37 1.14 -14.19 -1.14
N GLU A 38 0.83 -15.15 -0.29
CA GLU A 38 0.95 -14.96 1.16
C GLU A 38 2.46 -15.03 1.52
N ILE A 39 3.08 -13.89 1.79
CA ILE A 39 4.50 -13.84 2.18
C ILE A 39 4.61 -13.93 3.69
N LYS A 40 5.29 -14.97 4.15
CA LYS A 40 5.70 -15.11 5.56
C LYS A 40 6.99 -14.34 5.78
N ILE A 41 6.96 -13.38 6.69
CA ILE A 41 8.16 -12.64 7.10
C ILE A 41 8.54 -13.09 8.50
N GLU A 42 9.58 -13.91 8.60
CA GLU A 42 10.08 -14.49 9.85
C GLU A 42 11.08 -13.56 10.57
N LYS A 43 10.89 -12.25 10.43
CA LYS A 43 11.79 -11.24 10.97
C LYS A 43 11.23 -10.69 12.27
N ARG A 44 12.10 -10.45 13.26
CA ARG A 44 11.69 -9.97 14.60
C ARG A 44 11.17 -8.52 14.56
N VAL A 45 11.65 -7.71 13.62
CA VAL A 45 11.19 -6.34 13.38
C VAL A 45 10.80 -6.21 11.92
N ILE A 46 9.55 -5.84 11.65
CA ILE A 46 9.01 -5.59 10.32
C ILE A 46 9.00 -4.09 10.09
N THR A 47 9.68 -3.66 9.03
CA THR A 47 9.76 -2.25 8.64
C THR A 47 9.00 -2.02 7.34
N GLU A 48 8.75 -0.75 7.00
CA GLU A 48 8.13 -0.36 5.73
C GLU A 48 8.84 -1.02 4.53
N LYS A 49 10.18 -1.07 4.53
CA LYS A 49 10.98 -1.74 3.49
C LYS A 49 10.63 -3.22 3.32
N ASP A 50 10.32 -3.92 4.41
CA ASP A 50 9.92 -5.33 4.35
C ASP A 50 8.52 -5.46 3.70
N ILE A 51 7.61 -4.52 3.97
CA ILE A 51 6.28 -4.48 3.32
C ILE A 51 6.39 -4.08 1.83
N ILE A 52 7.27 -3.13 1.49
CA ILE A 52 7.57 -2.75 0.10
C ILE A 52 8.14 -3.94 -0.67
N ALA A 53 9.07 -4.68 -0.07
CA ALA A 53 9.64 -5.89 -0.66
C ALA A 53 8.57 -6.97 -0.86
N ALA A 54 7.68 -7.15 0.13
CA ALA A 54 6.57 -8.08 0.03
C ALA A 54 5.62 -7.69 -1.12
N ARG A 55 5.29 -6.41 -1.23
CA ARG A 55 4.47 -5.86 -2.31
C ARG A 55 5.12 -5.98 -3.69
N GLY A 56 6.43 -5.75 -3.78
CA GLY A 56 7.21 -5.93 -5.01
C GLY A 56 7.17 -7.38 -5.51
N GLY A 57 7.00 -8.34 -4.60
CA GLY A 57 6.75 -9.75 -4.91
C GLY A 57 5.29 -10.11 -5.20
N GLY A 58 4.37 -9.13 -5.26
CA GLY A 58 2.95 -9.36 -5.49
C GLY A 58 2.16 -9.81 -4.26
N ALA A 59 2.69 -9.63 -3.05
CA ALA A 59 2.01 -10.06 -1.84
C ALA A 59 0.76 -9.20 -1.56
N SER A 60 -0.37 -9.89 -1.41
CA SER A 60 -1.63 -9.28 -0.98
C SER A 60 -1.89 -9.48 0.52
N ALA A 61 -1.20 -10.46 1.13
CA ALA A 61 -1.25 -10.72 2.56
C ALA A 61 0.15 -11.02 3.10
N VAL A 62 0.43 -10.50 4.29
CA VAL A 62 1.69 -10.74 5.01
C VAL A 62 1.37 -11.48 6.30
N CYS A 63 1.95 -12.68 6.46
CA CYS A 63 1.95 -13.36 7.75
C CYS A 63 3.16 -12.95 8.58
N VAL A 64 2.87 -12.30 9.70
CA VAL A 64 3.84 -11.74 10.63
C VAL A 64 3.87 -12.62 11.87
N ALA A 65 5.07 -12.96 12.35
CA ALA A 65 5.24 -13.78 13.54
C ALA A 65 4.54 -13.16 14.76
N ARG A 66 3.95 -13.98 15.64
CA ARG A 66 3.19 -13.55 16.83
C ARG A 66 3.96 -12.61 17.78
N ARG A 67 5.29 -12.64 17.72
CA ARG A 67 6.22 -11.81 18.51
C ARG A 67 6.95 -10.74 17.70
N ALA A 68 6.66 -10.60 16.41
CA ALA A 68 7.31 -9.61 15.58
C ALA A 68 6.78 -8.21 15.89
N ILE A 69 7.70 -7.25 15.93
CA ILE A 69 7.43 -5.84 16.18
C ILE A 69 7.28 -5.17 14.82
N MET A 70 6.11 -4.62 14.52
CA MET A 70 5.93 -3.79 13.33
C MET A 70 6.17 -2.33 13.67
N THR A 71 6.95 -1.64 12.85
CA THR A 71 7.07 -0.18 12.95
C THR A 71 5.78 0.49 12.51
N ASP A 72 5.55 1.72 12.96
CA ASP A 72 4.34 2.45 12.63
C ASP A 72 4.24 2.73 11.11
N LEU A 73 5.36 3.11 10.50
CA LEU A 73 5.51 3.22 9.03
C LEU A 73 5.10 1.95 8.28
N ALA A 74 5.40 0.76 8.82
CA ALA A 74 5.01 -0.50 8.18
C ALA A 74 3.48 -0.70 8.21
N LYS A 75 2.81 -0.26 9.28
CA LYS A 75 1.35 -0.34 9.40
C LYS A 75 0.67 0.67 8.47
N GLU A 76 1.16 1.90 8.44
CA GLU A 76 0.63 2.94 7.56
C GLU A 76 0.78 2.54 6.09
N TYR A 77 1.95 2.02 5.71
CA TYR A 77 2.18 1.52 4.35
C TYR A 77 1.26 0.33 4.01
N ALA A 78 1.10 -0.63 4.92
CA ALA A 78 0.18 -1.74 4.70
C ALA A 78 -1.26 -1.27 4.54
N GLN A 79 -1.70 -0.29 5.32
CA GLN A 79 -3.05 0.27 5.25
C GLN A 79 -3.27 1.07 3.95
N ALA A 80 -2.31 1.92 3.58
CA ALA A 80 -2.34 2.71 2.35
C ALA A 80 -2.35 1.85 1.07
N HIS A 81 -1.77 0.65 1.14
CA HIS A 81 -1.68 -0.26 0.00
C HIS A 81 -2.60 -1.48 0.09
N GLY A 82 -3.50 -1.55 1.08
CA GLY A 82 -4.49 -2.63 1.21
C GLY A 82 -3.88 -4.01 1.51
N ILE A 83 -2.71 -4.06 2.13
CA ILE A 83 -2.01 -5.30 2.47
C ILE A 83 -2.59 -5.85 3.78
N VAL A 84 -3.11 -7.07 3.73
CA VAL A 84 -3.70 -7.71 4.92
C VAL A 84 -2.59 -8.28 5.80
N ILE A 85 -2.43 -7.71 7.00
CA ILE A 85 -1.50 -8.22 8.00
C ILE A 85 -2.20 -9.28 8.84
N LYS A 86 -1.73 -10.52 8.78
CA LYS A 86 -2.17 -11.62 9.66
C LYS A 86 -1.07 -11.95 10.65
N ARG A 87 -1.45 -12.23 11.90
CA ARG A 87 -0.53 -12.78 12.89
C ARG A 87 -0.57 -14.31 12.80
N CYS A 88 0.52 -14.87 12.29
CA CYS A 88 0.89 -16.27 12.40
C CYS A 88 1.83 -16.39 13.64
#